data_AF-A0A8T1FR38-F1
#
_entry.id   AF-A0A8T1FR38-F1
#
_cell.length_a   1.000
_cell.length_b   1.000
_cell.length_c   1.000
_cell.angle_alpha   90.00
_cell.angle_beta   90.00
_cell.angle_gamma   90.00
#
_symmetry.space_group_name_H-M   'P 1'
#
loop_
_entity.id
_entity.type
_entity.pdbx_description
1 polymer ?
#
loop_
_entity_poly.entity_id
_entity_poly.type
_entity_poly.pdbx_seq_one_letter_code
_entity_poly.pdbx_strand_id
1 'polypeptide(L)'
;EIDVLFARFQKGVALIKGDPSLFRGKLYMSVKDVNPNDQKGVVDEFTAKFQKLLDVNKDRNFLVDMYSGKLQINCSPPLGTKNYFQSLMGGQNSIKSLCGVETAGFRSGKTFLYSIRLVLEKIAILGWTPLDCAT
;
A
#
# COMPACT_ATOMS: atom_id res chain seq x y z
N GLU A 1 7.95 -10.31 12.98
CA GLU A 1 8.36 -8.99 12.46
C GLU A 1 7.30 -8.35 11.57
N ILE A 2 6.77 -9.04 10.55
CA ILE A 2 5.78 -8.45 9.64
C ILE A 2 4.43 -8.14 10.31
N ASP A 3 4.00 -8.95 11.27
CA ASP A 3 2.78 -8.68 12.05
C ASP A 3 2.89 -7.37 12.84
N VAL A 4 4.10 -7.03 13.33
CA VAL A 4 4.37 -5.77 14.02
C VAL A 4 4.31 -4.60 13.04
N LEU A 5 4.83 -4.77 11.83
CA LEU A 5 4.74 -3.76 10.77
C LEU A 5 3.27 -3.50 10.40
N PHE A 6 2.48 -4.55 10.21
CA PHE A 6 1.06 -4.43 9.91
C PHE A 6 0.26 -3.82 11.06
N ALA A 7 0.58 -4.17 12.31
CA ALA A 7 -0.01 -3.52 13.47
C ALA A 7 0.32 -2.01 13.53
N ARG A 8 1.53 -1.60 13.11
CA ARG A 8 1.90 -0.18 12.99
C ARG A 8 1.10 0.52 11.89
N PHE A 9 0.93 -0.09 10.71
CA PHE A 9 0.06 0.45 9.66
C PHE A 9 -1.37 0.62 10.16
N GLN A 10 -1.93 -0.40 10.81
CA GLN A 10 -3.29 -0.36 11.34
C GLN A 10 -3.48 0.77 12.36
N LYS A 11 -2.50 1.00 13.25
CA LYS A 11 -2.50 2.15 14.17
C LYS A 11 -2.43 3.49 13.43
N GLY A 12 -1.59 3.59 12.40
CA GLY A 12 -1.39 4.81 11.63
C GLY A 12 -2.62 5.24 10.82
N VAL A 13 -3.37 4.27 10.28
CA VAL A 13 -4.60 4.55 9.50
C VAL A 13 -5.63 5.33 10.30
N ALA A 14 -5.76 5.01 11.59
CA ALA A 14 -6.68 5.71 12.48
C ALA A 14 -6.39 7.22 12.61
N LEU A 15 -5.17 7.65 12.27
CA LEU A 15 -4.70 9.03 12.41
C LEU A 15 -4.91 9.87 11.13
N ILE A 16 -4.95 9.21 9.97
CA ILE A 16 -5.01 9.84 8.64
C ILE A 16 -6.34 9.57 7.91
N LYS A 17 -7.25 8.81 8.52
CA LYS A 17 -8.60 8.54 8.02
C LYS A 17 -9.45 9.82 7.89
N GLY A 18 -10.49 9.76 7.06
CA GLY A 18 -11.49 10.82 6.90
C GLY A 18 -11.62 11.25 5.45
N ASP A 19 -10.49 11.48 4.78
CA ASP A 19 -10.47 11.96 3.41
C ASP A 19 -10.32 10.80 2.41
N PRO A 20 -11.37 10.46 1.62
CA PRO A 20 -11.28 9.42 0.61
C PRO A 20 -10.26 9.73 -0.48
N SER A 21 -9.80 10.98 -0.63
CA SER A 21 -8.84 11.44 -1.66
C SER A 21 -7.40 11.05 -1.40
N LEU A 22 -7.01 10.84 -0.14
CA LEU A 22 -5.63 10.55 0.21
C LEU A 22 -5.19 9.13 -0.15
N PHE A 23 -6.13 8.19 -0.23
CA PHE A 23 -5.84 6.77 -0.05
C PHE A 23 -6.53 5.87 -1.07
N ARG A 24 -6.12 6.03 -2.34
CA ARG A 24 -6.68 5.30 -3.48
C ARG A 24 -5.65 4.40 -4.18
N GLY A 25 -4.61 4.03 -3.44
CA GLY A 25 -3.45 3.32 -3.97
C GLY A 25 -3.68 1.83 -4.13
N LYS A 26 -2.62 1.14 -4.54
CA LYS A 26 -2.49 -0.33 -4.47
C LYS A 26 -1.28 -0.64 -3.62
N LEU A 27 -1.40 -1.57 -2.68
CA LEU A 27 -0.25 -2.05 -1.92
C LEU A 27 0.52 -3.04 -2.79
N TYR A 28 1.70 -2.64 -3.24
CA TYR A 28 2.61 -3.50 -3.99
C TYR A 28 3.78 -3.90 -3.10
N MET A 29 4.00 -5.21 -2.96
CA MET A 29 5.10 -5.78 -2.19
C MET A 29 6.03 -6.54 -3.13
N SER A 30 7.32 -6.18 -3.11
CA SER A 30 8.36 -6.91 -3.85
C SER A 30 9.24 -7.66 -2.86
N VAL A 31 9.07 -8.98 -2.78
CA VAL A 31 9.94 -9.86 -2.01
C VAL A 31 11.13 -10.19 -2.90
N LYS A 32 12.33 -9.76 -2.51
CA LYS A 32 13.53 -9.91 -3.32
C LYS A 32 14.31 -11.16 -2.93
N ASP A 33 15.18 -11.59 -3.83
CA ASP A 33 16.11 -12.70 -3.63
C ASP A 33 15.40 -14.05 -3.35
N VAL A 34 14.27 -14.26 -4.01
CA VAL A 34 13.45 -15.47 -3.83
C VAL A 34 13.88 -16.52 -4.85
N ASN A 35 14.28 -17.69 -4.38
CA ASN A 35 14.52 -18.83 -5.25
C ASN A 35 13.25 -19.14 -6.06
N PRO A 36 13.33 -19.32 -7.40
CA PRO A 36 12.17 -19.68 -8.22
C PRO A 36 11.32 -20.83 -7.70
N ASN A 37 11.94 -21.81 -7.04
CA ASN A 37 11.24 -22.97 -6.48
C ASN A 37 10.39 -22.63 -5.24
N ASP A 38 10.72 -21.53 -4.54
CA ASP A 38 10.09 -21.14 -3.28
C ASP A 38 9.04 -20.03 -3.45
N GLN A 39 8.93 -19.43 -4.64
CA GLN A 39 8.05 -18.28 -4.88
C GLN A 39 6.61 -18.52 -4.45
N LYS A 40 6.08 -19.71 -4.75
CA LYS A 40 4.71 -20.08 -4.37
C LYS A 40 4.55 -20.12 -2.86
N GLY A 41 5.48 -20.77 -2.15
CA GLY A 41 5.45 -20.85 -0.69
C GLY A 41 5.50 -19.48 -0.03
N VAL A 42 6.34 -18.58 -0.55
CA VAL A 42 6.44 -17.19 -0.07
C VAL A 42 5.12 -16.44 -0.29
N VAL A 43 4.55 -16.50 -1.50
CA VAL A 43 3.28 -15.81 -1.78
C VAL A 43 2.15 -16.34 -0.89
N ASP A 44 2.08 -17.67 -0.72
CA ASP A 44 1.05 -18.32 0.10
C ASP A 44 1.19 -17.91 1.58
N GLU A 45 2.43 -17.87 2.12
CA GLU A 45 2.69 -17.43 3.50
C GLU A 45 2.25 -15.98 3.72
N PHE A 46 2.66 -15.05 2.84
CA PHE A 46 2.29 -13.65 2.98
C PHE A 46 0.77 -13.46 2.82
N THR A 47 0.14 -14.17 1.89
CA THR A 47 -1.31 -14.14 1.71
C THR A 47 -2.03 -14.61 2.97
N ALA A 48 -1.60 -15.71 3.58
CA ALA A 48 -2.17 -16.23 4.81
C ALA A 48 -2.02 -15.24 5.98
N LYS A 49 -0.85 -14.57 6.11
CA LYS A 49 -0.66 -13.53 7.15
C LYS A 49 -1.58 -12.33 6.93
N PHE A 50 -1.71 -11.86 5.69
CA PHE A 50 -2.65 -10.80 5.36
C PHE A 50 -4.08 -11.22 5.69
N GLN A 51 -4.52 -12.40 5.24
CA GLN A 51 -5.86 -12.90 5.55
C GLN A 51 -6.12 -12.92 7.05
N LYS A 52 -5.21 -13.49 7.85
CA LYS A 52 -5.34 -13.50 9.31
C LYS A 52 -5.48 -12.10 9.92
N LEU A 53 -4.74 -11.12 9.42
CA LEU A 53 -4.78 -9.75 9.93
C LEU A 53 -6.02 -8.97 9.50
N LEU A 54 -6.46 -9.21 8.26
CA LEU A 54 -7.67 -8.62 7.70
C LEU A 54 -8.92 -9.25 8.33
N ASP A 55 -8.89 -10.54 8.67
CA ASP A 55 -9.98 -11.26 9.33
C ASP A 55 -10.28 -10.75 10.75
N VAL A 56 -9.29 -10.18 11.43
CA VAL A 56 -9.49 -9.52 12.74
C VAL A 56 -10.23 -8.19 12.57
N ASN A 57 -10.14 -7.55 11.41
CA ASN A 57 -10.72 -6.23 11.12
C ASN A 57 -11.43 -6.24 9.75
N LYS A 58 -12.44 -7.10 9.60
CA LYS A 58 -13.09 -7.41 8.31
C LYS A 58 -13.71 -6.19 7.65
N ASP A 59 -14.33 -5.31 8.43
CA ASP A 59 -15.09 -4.19 7.87
C ASP A 59 -14.20 -3.00 7.50
N ARG A 60 -13.14 -2.73 8.28
CA ARG A 60 -12.19 -1.64 8.04
C ARG A 60 -10.80 -1.99 8.54
N ASN A 61 -9.84 -1.99 7.62
CA ASN A 61 -8.44 -2.23 7.89
C ASN A 61 -7.57 -1.36 6.98
N PHE A 62 -6.27 -1.29 7.27
CA PHE A 62 -5.36 -0.44 6.51
C PHE A 62 -5.34 -0.75 5.00
N LEU A 63 -5.54 -2.01 4.60
CA LEU A 63 -5.54 -2.37 3.18
C LEU A 63 -6.75 -1.77 2.47
N VAL A 64 -7.94 -1.87 3.09
CA VAL A 64 -9.18 -1.29 2.58
C VAL A 64 -9.10 0.24 2.61
N ASP A 65 -8.75 0.81 3.75
CA ASP A 65 -8.80 2.25 3.99
C ASP A 65 -7.68 3.01 3.26
N MET A 66 -6.49 2.41 3.07
CA MET A 66 -5.35 3.07 2.41
C MET A 66 -5.17 2.70 0.94
N TYR A 67 -5.50 1.47 0.59
CA TYR A 67 -5.11 0.85 -0.68
C TYR A 67 -6.30 0.23 -1.42
N SER A 68 -7.53 0.66 -1.11
CA SER A 68 -8.76 0.20 -1.77
C SER A 68 -8.93 -1.34 -1.75
N GLY A 69 -8.35 -2.02 -0.77
CA GLY A 69 -8.35 -3.49 -0.69
C GLY A 69 -7.42 -4.19 -1.68
N LYS A 70 -6.63 -3.44 -2.48
CA LYS A 70 -5.81 -3.97 -3.57
C LYS A 70 -4.40 -4.29 -3.08
N LEU A 71 -4.07 -5.58 -3.06
CA LEU A 71 -2.74 -6.11 -2.76
C LEU A 71 -2.14 -6.78 -4.00
N GLN A 72 -0.84 -6.61 -4.23
CA GLN A 72 -0.07 -7.45 -5.15
C GLN A 72 1.28 -7.77 -4.53
N ILE A 73 1.62 -9.06 -4.56
CA ILE A 73 2.90 -9.58 -4.10
C ILE A 73 3.66 -10.08 -5.33
N ASN A 74 4.90 -9.64 -5.47
CA ASN A 74 5.81 -10.08 -6.52
C ASN A 74 7.06 -10.67 -5.86
N CYS A 75 7.43 -11.88 -6.25
CA CYS A 75 8.69 -12.48 -5.85
C CYS A 75 9.73 -12.21 -6.95
N SER A 76 10.73 -11.40 -6.63
CA SER A 76 11.87 -11.13 -7.49
C SER A 76 12.97 -12.17 -7.24
N PRO A 77 13.42 -12.90 -8.29
CA PRO A 77 14.57 -13.80 -8.21
C PRO A 77 15.86 -13.10 -7.76
N PRO A 78 16.93 -13.86 -7.46
CA PRO A 78 18.23 -13.28 -7.13
C PRO A 78 18.70 -12.23 -8.13
N LEU A 79 19.27 -11.16 -7.58
CA LEU A 79 19.74 -10.02 -8.35
C LEU A 79 20.76 -10.45 -9.41
N GLY A 80 20.68 -9.88 -10.61
CA GLY A 80 21.59 -10.19 -11.71
C GLY A 80 21.13 -11.34 -12.61
N THR A 81 20.06 -12.06 -12.26
CA THR A 81 19.46 -13.06 -13.15
C THR A 81 18.56 -12.40 -14.21
N LYS A 82 18.41 -13.03 -15.38
CA LYS A 82 17.43 -12.58 -16.40
C LYS A 82 16.00 -12.50 -15.83
N ASN A 83 15.66 -13.46 -14.98
CA ASN A 83 14.33 -13.55 -14.35
C ASN A 83 14.10 -12.41 -13.34
N TYR A 84 15.15 -11.88 -12.70
CA TYR A 84 15.03 -10.68 -11.88
C TYR A 84 14.53 -9.48 -12.71
N PHE A 85 15.15 -9.20 -13.85
CA PHE A 85 14.72 -8.08 -14.71
C PHE A 85 13.31 -8.30 -15.26
N GLN A 86 12.95 -9.54 -15.60
CA GLN A 86 11.58 -9.87 -15.98
C GLN A 86 10.58 -9.62 -14.83
N SER A 87 10.95 -9.90 -13.58
CA SER A 87 10.08 -9.61 -12.43
C SER A 87 9.82 -8.11 -12.25
N LEU A 88 10.74 -7.24 -12.67
CA LEU A 88 10.52 -5.77 -12.65
C LEU A 88 9.39 -5.34 -13.59
N MET A 89 9.14 -6.10 -14.67
CA MET A 89 7.99 -5.87 -15.55
C MET A 89 6.67 -6.06 -14.80
N GLY A 90 6.63 -6.94 -13.80
CA GLY A 90 5.47 -7.07 -12.91
C GLY A 90 5.17 -5.78 -12.13
N GLY A 91 6.21 -5.12 -11.62
CA GLY A 91 6.10 -3.80 -10.99
C GLY A 91 5.67 -2.72 -11.99
N GLN A 92 6.27 -2.69 -13.18
CA GLN A 92 5.87 -1.76 -14.24
C GLN A 92 4.40 -1.93 -14.63
N ASN A 93 3.94 -3.17 -14.81
CA ASN A 93 2.55 -3.47 -15.14
C ASN A 93 1.60 -3.07 -14.01
N SER A 94 2.03 -3.21 -12.75
CA SER A 94 1.27 -2.73 -11.59
C SER A 94 1.05 -1.22 -11.66
N ILE A 95 2.10 -0.45 -11.99
CA ILE A 95 2.02 1.01 -12.14
C ILE A 95 1.11 1.36 -13.32
N LYS A 96 1.32 0.74 -14.48
CA LYS A 96 0.49 0.97 -15.68
C LYS A 96 -0.99 0.68 -15.41
N SER A 97 -1.30 -0.35 -14.62
CA SER A 97 -2.68 -0.67 -14.24
C SER A 97 -3.37 0.43 -13.41
N LEU A 98 -2.60 1.31 -12.76
CA LEU A 98 -3.11 2.47 -12.03
C LEU A 98 -3.34 3.68 -12.94
N CYS A 99 -2.63 3.76 -14.08
CA CYS A 99 -2.75 4.88 -15.02
C CYS A 99 -3.97 4.79 -15.94
N GLY A 100 -4.53 3.58 -16.13
CA GLY A 100 -5.62 3.33 -17.08
C GLY A 100 -7.04 3.38 -16.48
N VAL A 101 -7.17 3.58 -15.18
CA VAL A 101 -8.48 3.68 -14.53
C VAL A 101 -8.84 5.16 -14.42
N GLU A 102 -10.12 5.49 -14.58
CA GLU A 102 -10.72 6.73 -14.04
C GLU A 102 -10.66 6.75 -12.49
N THR A 103 -9.58 6.23 -11.89
CA THR A 103 -9.25 6.46 -10.50
C THR A 103 -8.93 7.93 -10.40
N ALA A 104 -9.92 8.68 -9.95
CA ALA A 104 -9.79 10.06 -9.54
C ALA A 104 -8.59 10.19 -8.59
N GLY A 105 -7.41 10.44 -9.14
CA GLY A 105 -6.31 11.01 -8.40
C GLY A 105 -6.66 12.44 -8.02
N PHE A 106 -5.69 13.17 -7.51
CA PHE A 106 -5.87 14.61 -7.32
C PHE A 106 -6.16 15.27 -8.68
N ARG A 107 -7.21 16.09 -8.72
CA ARG A 107 -7.65 16.80 -9.95
C ARG A 107 -6.55 17.63 -10.60
N SER A 108 -5.55 18.03 -9.82
CA SER A 108 -4.36 18.73 -10.29
C SER A 108 -3.17 18.45 -9.36
N GLY A 109 -1.96 18.68 -9.87
CA GLY A 109 -0.75 18.65 -9.04
C GLY A 109 -0.80 19.64 -7.86
N LYS A 110 -1.50 20.77 -8.01
CA LYS A 110 -1.70 21.75 -6.93
C LYS A 110 -2.54 21.17 -5.80
N THR A 111 -3.63 20.47 -6.11
CA THR A 111 -4.47 19.79 -5.12
C THR A 111 -3.69 18.69 -4.40
N PHE A 112 -2.90 17.90 -5.14
CA PHE A 112 -2.00 16.91 -4.53
C PHE A 112 -1.01 17.55 -3.56
N LEU A 113 -0.32 18.61 -3.99
CA LEU A 113 0.67 19.31 -3.19
C LEU A 113 0.07 19.87 -1.89
N TYR A 114 -1.13 20.45 -1.98
CA TYR A 114 -1.83 20.94 -0.80
C TYR A 114 -2.16 19.80 0.19
N SER A 115 -2.75 18.72 -0.32
CA SER A 115 -3.11 17.57 0.51
C SER A 115 -1.90 16.90 1.16
N ILE A 116 -0.80 16.70 0.43
CA ILE A 116 0.40 16.08 1.01
C ILE A 116 1.09 16.97 2.04
N ARG A 117 1.10 18.31 1.83
CA ARG A 117 1.62 19.25 2.83
C ARG A 117 0.82 19.17 4.12
N LEU A 118 -0.50 19.21 4.04
CA LEU A 118 -1.38 19.11 5.21
C LEU A 118 -1.15 17.81 5.98
N VAL A 119 -0.99 16.67 5.28
CA VAL A 119 -0.66 15.39 5.90
C VAL A 119 0.70 15.44 6.59
N LEU A 120 1.73 15.96 5.93
CA LEU A 120 3.08 16.07 6.50
C LEU A 120 3.14 17.01 7.70
N GLU A 121 2.45 18.15 7.66
CA GLU A 121 2.33 19.09 8.77
C GLU A 121 1.66 18.42 9.98
N LYS A 122 0.55 17.70 9.77
CA LYS A 122 -0.10 16.92 10.83
C LYS A 122 0.81 15.86 11.44
N ILE A 123 1.57 15.14 10.61
CA ILE A 123 2.55 14.16 11.09
C ILE A 123 3.63 14.86 11.93
N ALA A 124 4.14 16.01 11.47
CA ALA A 124 5.22 16.74 12.14
C ALA A 124 4.83 17.28 13.52
N ILE A 125 3.58 17.75 13.68
CA ILE A 125 3.07 18.27 14.95
C ILE A 125 2.36 17.22 15.80
N LEU A 126 2.33 15.96 15.36
CA LEU A 126 1.53 14.88 15.96
C LEU A 126 0.04 15.27 16.09
N GLY A 127 -0.47 16.01 15.11
CA GLY A 127 -1.83 16.52 15.04
C GLY A 127 -2.78 15.47 14.51
N TRP A 128 -3.51 14.80 15.40
CA TRP A 128 -4.37 13.65 15.07
C TRP A 128 -5.84 13.99 14.83
N THR A 129 -6.15 15.26 14.57
CA THR A 129 -7.49 15.65 14.14
C THR A 129 -7.74 15.14 12.72
N PRO A 130 -8.96 14.69 12.36
CA PRO A 130 -9.30 14.35 10.99
C PRO A 130 -9.05 15.52 10.03
N LEU A 131 -8.67 15.23 8.79
CA LEU A 131 -8.41 16.26 7.76
C LEU A 131 -9.68 17.07 7.44
N ASP A 132 -10.83 16.43 7.52
CA ASP A 132 -12.14 16.99 7.19
C ASP A 132 -12.65 18.00 8.24
N CYS A 133 -11.99 18.10 9.40
CA CYS A 133 -12.33 19.05 10.46
C CYS A 133 -11.57 20.38 10.36
N ALA A 134 -10.66 20.53 9.39
CA ALA A 134 -10.00 21.80 9.10
C ALA A 134 -10.86 22.61 8.11
N THR A 135 -11.98 23.13 8.58
CA THR A 135 -12.77 24.18 7.92
C THR A 135 -12.32 25.54 8.39
#